data_AF-A0A151SN77-F1
#
_entry.id   AF-A0A151SN77-F1
#
_cell.length_a   1.000
_cell.length_b   1.000
_cell.length_c   1.000
_cell.angle_alpha   90.00
_cell.angle_beta   90.00
_cell.angle_gamma   90.00
#
_symmetry.space_group_name_H-M   'P 1'
#
loop_
_entity.id
_entity.type
_entity.pdbx_description
1 polymer ?
#
loop_
_entity_poly.entity_id
_entity_poly.type
_entity_poly.pdbx_seq_one_letter_code
_entity_poly.pdbx_strand_id
1 'polypeptide(L)'
;NPIWKRVWKLHILEKVKFLVWQGLHSSISTNQFRLIRHLDSMEGCPRCSCPQETILHVIRDCPQYFREVYLLVGNIPSLVFSMMDCFTWFKEIRINPAAKKLPIIIW
;
A
#
# COMPACT_ATOMS: atom_id res chain seq x y z
N ASN A 1 17.39 -13.04 6.39
CA ASN A 1 16.45 -12.99 5.25
C ASN A 1 16.93 -11.97 4.21
N PRO A 2 17.26 -12.36 2.96
CA PRO A 2 17.82 -11.48 1.92
C PRO A 2 16.87 -10.34 1.47
N ILE A 3 15.57 -10.45 1.76
CA ILE A 3 14.55 -9.46 1.40
C ILE A 3 14.83 -8.11 2.07
N TRP A 4 15.22 -8.10 3.36
CA TRP A 4 15.46 -6.85 4.09
C TRP A 4 16.62 -6.04 3.52
N LYS A 5 17.73 -6.72 3.19
CA LYS A 5 18.85 -6.07 2.49
C LYS A 5 18.43 -5.45 1.17
N ARG A 6 17.44 -6.04 0.47
CA ARG A 6 16.90 -5.48 -0.79
C ARG A 6 16.02 -4.26 -0.54
N VAL A 7 15.12 -4.31 0.45
CA VAL A 7 14.24 -3.19 0.83
C VAL A 7 15.06 -1.96 1.22
N TRP A 8 16.05 -2.11 2.09
CA TRP A 8 16.85 -0.97 2.57
C TRP A 8 17.79 -0.37 1.53
N LYS A 9 18.18 -1.16 0.51
CA LYS A 9 18.98 -0.70 -0.64
C LYS A 9 18.18 0.05 -1.71
N LEU A 10 16.85 0.12 -1.61
CA LEU A 10 16.04 0.88 -2.56
C LEU A 10 16.39 2.37 -2.48
N HIS A 11 16.54 3.04 -3.61
CA HIS A 11 16.78 4.48 -3.67
C HIS A 11 15.45 5.25 -3.69
N ILE A 12 14.73 5.17 -2.58
CA ILE A 12 13.40 5.78 -2.35
C ILE A 12 13.38 6.42 -0.95
N LEU A 13 12.34 7.22 -0.65
CA LEU A 13 12.19 7.83 0.68
C LEU A 13 12.14 6.76 1.78
N GLU A 14 12.80 7.03 2.91
CA GLU A 14 12.85 6.11 4.06
C GLU A 14 11.46 5.71 4.57
N LYS A 15 10.50 6.64 4.55
CA LYS A 15 9.10 6.34 4.91
C LYS A 15 8.45 5.27 4.03
N VAL A 16 8.83 5.22 2.74
CA VAL A 16 8.33 4.19 1.81
C VAL A 16 8.97 2.84 2.14
N LYS A 17 10.26 2.81 2.47
CA LYS A 17 10.94 1.59 2.91
C LYS A 17 10.32 1.04 4.19
N PHE A 18 9.96 1.94 5.11
CA PHE A 18 9.26 1.56 6.34
C PHE A 18 7.87 0.98 6.04
N LEU A 19 7.09 1.60 5.16
CA LEU A 19 5.80 1.06 4.71
C LEU A 19 5.94 -0.33 4.06
N VAL A 20 6.95 -0.51 3.20
CA VAL A 20 7.30 -1.81 2.58
C VAL A 20 7.60 -2.84 3.67
N TRP A 21 8.43 -2.46 4.65
CA TRP A 21 8.78 -3.31 5.77
C TRP A 21 7.53 -3.71 6.56
N GLN A 22 6.64 -2.77 6.87
CA GLN A 22 5.38 -3.04 7.57
C GLN A 22 4.47 -3.98 6.77
N GLY A 23 4.34 -3.77 5.47
CA GLY A 23 3.54 -4.63 4.59
C GLY A 23 4.07 -6.07 4.54
N LEU A 24 5.39 -6.24 4.41
CA LEU A 24 6.04 -7.55 4.39
C LEU A 24 6.03 -8.26 5.75
N HIS A 25 5.98 -7.50 6.85
CA HIS A 25 5.81 -8.04 8.19
C HIS A 25 4.34 -8.26 8.59
N SER A 26 3.39 -7.98 7.71
CA SER A 26 1.96 -7.97 8.02
C SER A 26 1.62 -7.13 9.26
N SER A 27 2.37 -6.04 9.46
CA SER A 27 2.24 -5.15 10.62
C SER A 27 1.44 -3.88 10.29
N ILE A 28 0.83 -3.82 9.11
CA ILE A 28 -0.15 -2.79 8.76
C ILE A 28 -1.47 -3.20 9.39
N SER A 29 -2.06 -2.31 10.19
CA SER A 29 -3.30 -2.53 10.92
C SER A 29 -4.51 -2.49 10.00
N THR A 30 -4.62 -3.44 9.08
CA THR A 30 -5.80 -3.59 8.23
C THR A 30 -6.95 -4.20 9.02
N ASN A 31 -8.19 -3.97 8.61
CA ASN A 31 -9.34 -4.58 9.30
C ASN A 31 -9.33 -6.11 9.21
N GLN A 32 -8.82 -6.69 8.12
CA GLN A 32 -8.56 -8.14 8.08
C GLN A 32 -7.60 -8.59 9.18
N PHE A 33 -6.50 -7.86 9.40
CA PHE A 33 -5.55 -8.16 10.47
C PHE A 33 -6.18 -8.00 11.86
N ARG A 34 -6.99 -6.94 12.04
CA ARG A 34 -7.72 -6.69 13.30
C ARG A 34 -8.72 -7.80 13.60
N LEU A 35 -9.44 -8.30 12.60
CA LEU A 35 -10.35 -9.44 12.74
C LEU A 35 -9.59 -10.72 13.16
N ILE A 36 -8.50 -11.06 12.46
CA ILE A 36 -7.67 -12.25 12.75
C ILE A 36 -7.09 -12.21 14.17
N ARG A 37 -6.82 -11.00 14.70
CA ARG A 37 -6.30 -10.78 16.05
C ARG A 37 -7.39 -10.57 17.11
N HIS A 38 -8.66 -10.69 16.76
CA HIS A 38 -9.81 -10.43 17.63
C HIS A 38 -9.85 -9.00 18.21
N LEU A 39 -9.33 -8.03 17.45
CA LEU A 39 -9.32 -6.59 17.79
C LEU A 39 -10.48 -5.82 17.14
N ASP A 40 -11.22 -6.44 16.21
CA ASP A 40 -12.46 -5.94 15.63
C ASP A 40 -13.35 -7.11 15.20
N SER A 41 -14.63 -6.85 14.97
CA SER A 41 -15.62 -7.80 14.46
C SER A 41 -15.86 -7.69 12.95
N MET A 42 -15.35 -6.64 12.30
CA MET A 42 -15.50 -6.40 10.86
C MET A 42 -14.13 -6.35 10.18
N GLU A 43 -13.99 -7.06 9.05
CA GLU A 43 -12.79 -6.98 8.19
C GLU A 43 -12.93 -6.02 7.00
N GLY A 44 -14.11 -5.43 6.80
CA GLY A 44 -14.39 -4.57 5.65
C GLY A 44 -13.70 -3.21 5.71
N CYS A 45 -13.46 -2.62 4.53
CA CYS A 45 -12.90 -1.28 4.42
C CYS A 45 -13.97 -0.22 4.72
N PRO A 46 -13.76 0.67 5.71
CA PRO A 46 -14.75 1.68 6.09
C PRO A 46 -14.90 2.79 5.05
N ARG A 47 -13.93 2.91 4.12
CA ARG A 47 -13.90 3.98 3.11
C ARG A 47 -14.73 3.62 1.87
N CYS A 48 -14.65 2.38 1.41
CA CYS A 48 -15.28 1.95 0.16
C CYS A 48 -16.27 0.80 0.31
N SER A 49 -16.49 0.32 1.55
CA SER A 49 -17.36 -0.82 1.84
C SER A 49 -16.92 -2.13 1.17
N CYS A 50 -15.65 -2.24 0.77
CA CYS A 50 -15.09 -3.51 0.33
C CYS A 50 -15.19 -4.52 1.48
N PRO A 51 -15.65 -5.76 1.24
CA PRO A 51 -15.88 -6.74 2.30
C PRO A 51 -14.60 -7.14 3.04
N GLN A 52 -13.43 -6.96 2.42
CA GLN A 52 -12.15 -7.32 3.03
C GLN A 52 -11.07 -6.25 2.78
N GLU A 53 -10.62 -5.63 3.85
CA GLU A 53 -9.51 -4.69 3.86
C GLU A 53 -8.18 -5.43 4.07
N THR A 54 -7.56 -5.82 2.95
CA THR A 54 -6.22 -6.41 2.92
C THR A 54 -5.13 -5.33 2.88
N ILE A 55 -3.86 -5.73 3.01
CA ILE A 55 -2.72 -4.79 2.90
C ILE A 55 -2.69 -4.12 1.51
N LEU A 56 -2.92 -4.88 0.44
CA LEU A 56 -3.00 -4.33 -0.91
C LEU A 56 -4.19 -3.40 -1.07
N HIS A 57 -5.32 -3.69 -0.40
CA HIS A 57 -6.46 -2.80 -0.38
C HIS A 57 -6.11 -1.43 0.22
N VAL A 58 -5.45 -1.41 1.38
CA VAL A 58 -5.06 -0.16 2.04
C VAL A 58 -4.04 0.64 1.22
N ILE A 59 -3.11 -0.04 0.56
CA ILE A 59 -1.99 0.61 -0.13
C ILE A 59 -2.35 1.03 -1.58
N ARG A 60 -3.21 0.26 -2.26
CA ARG A 60 -3.42 0.38 -3.72
C ARG A 60 -4.88 0.26 -4.14
N ASP A 61 -5.59 -0.77 -3.70
CA ASP A 61 -6.85 -1.17 -4.34
C ASP A 61 -8.09 -0.43 -3.82
N CYS A 62 -7.97 0.36 -2.74
CA CYS A 62 -9.11 1.12 -2.23
C CYS A 62 -9.49 2.24 -3.23
N PRO A 63 -10.70 2.20 -3.82
CA PRO A 63 -11.09 3.16 -4.86
C PRO A 63 -11.26 4.58 -4.30
N GLN A 64 -11.69 4.73 -3.05
CA GLN A 64 -11.82 6.06 -2.44
C GLN A 64 -10.47 6.66 -2.08
N TYR A 65 -9.55 5.85 -1.58
CA TYR A 65 -8.16 6.26 -1.42
C TYR A 65 -7.55 6.69 -2.77
N PHE A 66 -7.76 5.88 -3.82
CA PHE A 66 -7.26 6.22 -5.16
C PHE A 66 -7.81 7.55 -5.66
N ARG A 67 -9.12 7.79 -5.49
CA ARG A 67 -9.75 9.05 -5.87
C ARG A 67 -9.10 10.25 -5.19
N GLU A 68 -8.85 10.16 -3.88
CA GLU A 68 -8.17 11.21 -3.11
C GLU A 68 -6.76 11.48 -3.64
N VAL A 69 -5.97 10.43 -3.86
CA VAL A 69 -4.62 10.55 -4.41
C VAL A 69 -4.64 11.12 -5.83
N TYR A 70 -5.55 10.67 -6.69
CA TYR A 70 -5.69 11.16 -8.06
C TYR A 70 -5.98 12.67 -8.09
N LEU A 71 -6.87 13.14 -7.23
CA LEU A 71 -7.18 14.57 -7.10
C LEU A 71 -5.96 15.40 -6.64
N LEU A 72 -5.09 14.82 -5.80
CA LEU A 72 -3.91 15.50 -5.27
C LEU A 72 -2.70 15.46 -6.22
N VAL A 73 -2.56 14.39 -7.01
CA VAL A 73 -1.34 14.08 -7.77
C VAL A 73 -1.50 14.30 -9.28
N GLY A 74 -2.72 14.28 -9.81
CA GLY A 74 -3.01 14.32 -11.25
C GLY A 74 -2.95 12.93 -11.89
N ASN A 75 -2.86 12.87 -13.22
CA ASN A 75 -2.94 11.62 -13.99
C ASN A 75 -1.93 10.55 -13.52
N ILE A 76 -2.42 9.52 -12.82
CA ILE A 76 -1.64 8.34 -12.45
C ILE A 76 -1.85 7.28 -13.53
N PRO A 77 -0.79 6.77 -14.18
CA PRO A 77 -0.92 5.70 -15.17
C PRO A 77 -1.62 4.47 -14.57
N SER A 78 -2.60 3.92 -15.29
CA SER A 78 -3.30 2.67 -14.95
C SER A 78 -2.36 1.48 -14.70
N LEU A 79 -1.14 1.53 -15.23
CA LEU A 79 -0.10 0.52 -15.03
C LEU A 79 0.32 0.33 -13.57
N VAL A 80 0.13 1.35 -12.71
CA VAL A 80 0.37 1.25 -11.25
C VAL A 80 -0.61 0.27 -10.59
N PHE A 81 -1.73 -0.07 -11.25
CA PHE A 81 -2.78 -0.95 -10.74
C PHE A 81 -2.76 -2.35 -11.37
N SER A 82 -1.68 -2.70 -12.09
CA SER A 82 -1.49 -4.06 -12.58
C SER A 82 -1.60 -5.07 -11.43
N MET A 83 -2.13 -6.27 -11.71
CA MET A 83 -2.30 -7.42 -10.79
C MET A 83 -0.94 -7.99 -10.36
N MET A 84 -0.14 -7.16 -9.71
CA MET A 84 1.16 -7.48 -9.18
C MET A 84 1.05 -7.62 -7.66
N ASP A 85 1.87 -8.48 -7.08
CA ASP A 85 2.01 -8.58 -5.63
C ASP A 85 2.61 -7.29 -5.05
N CYS A 86 2.48 -7.10 -3.73
CA CYS A 86 2.93 -5.87 -3.06
C CYS A 86 4.42 -5.58 -3.32
N PHE A 87 5.27 -6.61 -3.34
CA PHE A 87 6.71 -6.45 -3.50
C PHE A 87 7.06 -6.01 -4.91
N THR A 88 6.40 -6.57 -5.91
CA THR A 88 6.56 -6.18 -7.30
C THR A 88 6.03 -4.78 -7.55
N TRP A 89 4.87 -4.42 -6.97
CA TRP A 89 4.36 -3.05 -7.02
C TRP A 89 5.33 -2.03 -6.41
N PHE A 90 5.93 -2.35 -5.26
CA PHE A 90 6.91 -1.47 -4.61
C PHE A 90 8.19 -1.27 -5.44
N LYS A 91 8.61 -2.24 -6.26
CA LYS A 91 9.74 -2.06 -7.19
C LYS A 91 9.42 -1.05 -8.29
N GLU A 92 8.20 -1.04 -8.78
CA GLU A 92 7.75 -0.14 -9.85
C GLU A 92 7.65 1.33 -9.40
N ILE A 93 7.59 1.60 -8.08
CA ILE A 93 7.71 2.97 -7.53
C ILE A 93 9.01 3.65 -8.00
N ARG A 94 10.08 2.90 -8.24
CA ARG A 94 11.35 3.44 -8.75
C ARG A 94 11.20 4.04 -10.15
N ILE A 95 10.33 3.45 -10.98
CA ILE A 95 10.17 3.75 -12.40
C ILE A 95 9.14 4.86 -12.60
N ASN A 96 8.13 4.96 -11.73
CA ASN A 96 7.06 5.95 -11.85
C ASN A 96 7.20 7.10 -10.82
N PRO A 97 7.53 8.34 -11.24
CA PRO A 97 7.62 9.48 -10.33
C PRO A 97 6.31 9.80 -9.59
N ALA A 98 5.15 9.53 -10.19
CA ALA A 98 3.85 9.71 -9.53
C ALA A 98 3.64 8.68 -8.41
N ALA A 99 4.21 7.48 -8.54
CA ALA A 99 4.18 6.47 -7.50
C ALA A 99 5.08 6.81 -6.29
N LYS A 100 6.01 7.77 -6.42
CA LYS A 100 6.72 8.34 -5.26
C LYS A 100 5.81 9.18 -4.38
N LYS A 101 4.69 9.69 -4.90
CA LYS A 101 3.69 10.48 -4.17
C LYS A 101 2.62 9.61 -3.49
N LEU A 102 2.42 8.37 -3.93
CA LEU A 102 1.44 7.43 -3.35
C LEU A 102 1.68 7.14 -1.87
N PRO A 103 2.92 6.90 -1.38
CA PRO A 103 3.17 6.65 0.04
C PRO A 103 3.29 7.96 0.83
N ILE A 104 3.17 9.12 0.19
CA ILE A 104 3.24 10.42 0.89
C ILE A 104 1.92 10.75 1.57
N ILE A 105 0.82 10.13 1.14
CA ILE A 105 -0.54 10.40 1.63
C ILE A 105 -0.97 9.37 2.70
N ILE A 106 -0.13 8.37 2.98
CA ILE A 106 -0.35 7.40 4.05
C ILE A 106 0.43 7.93 5.25
N TRP A 107 -0.29 8.64 6.13
CA TRP A 107 0.12 9.44 7.30
C TRP A 107 0.44 10.90 7.01
#